data_AF-A0A445E376-F1
#
_entry.id   AF-A0A445E376-F1
#
_cell.length_a   1.000
_cell.length_b   1.000
_cell.length_c   1.000
_cell.angle_alpha   90.00
_cell.angle_beta   90.00
_cell.angle_gamma   90.00
#
_symmetry.space_group_name_H-M   'P 1'
#
loop_
_entity.id
_entity.type
_entity.pdbx_description
1 polymer ?
#
loop_
_entity_poly.entity_id
_entity_poly.type
_entity_poly.pdbx_seq_one_letter_code
_entity_poly.pdbx_strand_id
1 'polypeptide(L)'
;MRKRTVLAWLVAVVCFVVLMIVTPAIPQSQEYHDFADQRTFFGIPNALNVISNFPFMIIGLIGVILCHHGNYFKLSLQGELWGWTCFYVGVAAVAVGSSYYHLKPDDARLVWDRLPMTIAFTSIVAIFIIERIDERKGMISIIPLLLIGIISIVYWRQAYSFVLLCTV
;
A
#
# COMPACT_ATOMS: atom_id res chain seq x y z
N MET A 1 8.42 29.50 -1.11
CA MET A 1 9.15 28.68 -2.11
C MET A 1 9.54 29.56 -3.29
N ARG A 2 10.74 29.41 -3.83
CA ARG A 2 11.23 30.24 -4.95
C ARG A 2 10.43 29.91 -6.22
N LYS A 3 10.03 30.90 -7.03
CA LYS A 3 9.21 30.70 -8.25
C LYS A 3 9.73 29.59 -9.18
N ARG A 4 11.06 29.42 -9.25
CA ARG A 4 11.75 28.37 -10.02
C ARG A 4 11.43 26.95 -9.52
N THR A 5 11.30 26.74 -8.22
CA THR A 5 10.96 25.43 -7.63
C THR A 5 9.53 25.04 -7.95
N VAL A 6 8.59 25.99 -7.88
CA VAL A 6 7.18 25.74 -8.24
C VAL A 6 7.05 25.39 -9.72
N LEU A 7 7.76 26.11 -10.59
CA LEU A 7 7.77 25.80 -12.02
C LEU A 7 8.36 24.41 -12.30
N ALA A 8 9.46 24.03 -11.64
CA ALA A 8 10.05 22.70 -11.80
C ALA A 8 9.09 21.57 -11.39
N TRP A 9 8.39 21.72 -10.26
CA TRP A 9 7.36 20.76 -9.84
C TRP A 9 6.19 20.70 -10.82
N LEU A 10 5.73 21.83 -11.33
CA LEU A 10 4.65 21.89 -12.31
C LEU A 10 5.03 21.17 -13.61
N VAL A 11 6.25 21.42 -14.12
CA VAL A 11 6.77 20.73 -15.31
C VAL A 11 6.86 19.22 -15.06
N ALA A 12 7.38 18.78 -13.91
CA ALA A 12 7.47 17.37 -13.56
C ALA A 12 6.09 16.68 -13.52
N VAL A 13 5.09 17.32 -12.90
CA VAL A 13 3.72 16.79 -12.84
C VAL A 13 3.09 16.72 -14.24
N VAL A 14 3.24 17.75 -15.06
CA VAL A 14 2.72 17.75 -16.43
C VAL A 14 3.38 16.64 -17.26
N CYS A 15 4.71 16.51 -17.19
CA CYS A 15 5.42 15.43 -17.87
C CYS A 15 4.93 14.05 -17.41
N PHE A 16 4.73 13.86 -16.11
CA PHE A 16 4.22 12.60 -15.57
C PHE A 16 2.81 12.29 -16.07
N VAL A 17 1.90 13.26 -16.07
CA VAL A 17 0.52 13.09 -16.58
C VAL A 17 0.52 12.79 -18.08
N VAL A 18 1.33 13.49 -18.88
CA VAL A 18 1.48 13.21 -20.31
C VAL A 18 1.98 11.77 -20.54
N LEU A 19 2.98 11.33 -19.78
CA LEU A 19 3.47 9.95 -19.84
C LEU A 19 2.39 8.93 -19.47
N MET A 20 1.56 9.21 -18.46
CA MET A 20 0.44 8.33 -18.10
C MET A 20 -0.63 8.21 -19.19
N ILE A 21 -0.86 9.27 -19.97
CA ILE A 21 -1.85 9.27 -21.06
C ILE A 21 -1.30 8.60 -22.32
N VAL A 22 -0.03 8.84 -22.65
CA VAL A 22 0.59 8.36 -23.90
C VAL A 22 1.01 6.89 -23.79
N THR A 23 1.36 6.41 -22.59
CA THR A 23 1.77 5.03 -22.39
C THR A 23 0.54 4.13 -22.28
N PRO A 24 0.43 3.05 -23.08
CA PRO A 24 -0.70 2.14 -22.98
C PRO A 24 -0.74 1.49 -21.59
N ALA A 25 -1.94 1.28 -21.07
CA ALA A 25 -2.13 0.55 -19.81
C ALA A 25 -1.58 -0.88 -19.97
N ILE A 26 -0.69 -1.30 -19.08
CA ILE A 26 -0.09 -2.64 -19.10
C ILE A 26 -1.07 -3.60 -18.42
N PRO A 27 -1.74 -4.54 -19.16
CA PRO A 27 -2.72 -5.51 -18.63
C PRO A 27 -2.15 -6.37 -17.50
N GLN A 28 -2.97 -6.70 -16.50
CA GLN A 28 -2.61 -7.53 -15.36
C GLN A 28 -2.76 -8.96 -15.86
N SER A 29 -1.63 -9.65 -16.02
CA SER A 29 -1.66 -11.03 -16.48
C SER A 29 -2.49 -11.86 -15.52
N GLN A 30 -3.41 -12.66 -16.05
CA GLN A 30 -4.21 -13.59 -15.25
C GLN A 30 -3.35 -14.75 -14.70
N GLU A 31 -2.21 -15.03 -15.33
CA GLU A 31 -1.21 -15.98 -14.80
C GLU A 31 -0.63 -15.50 -13.47
N TYR A 32 -0.76 -14.22 -13.11
CA TYR A 32 -0.38 -13.70 -11.80
C TYR A 32 -1.15 -14.37 -10.64
N HIS A 33 -2.32 -14.93 -10.94
CA HIS A 33 -3.16 -15.65 -9.98
C HIS A 33 -2.80 -17.14 -9.86
N ASP A 34 -1.93 -17.66 -10.74
CA ASP A 34 -1.52 -19.06 -10.76
C ASP A 34 -0.34 -19.29 -9.81
N PHE A 35 -0.66 -19.64 -8.56
CA PHE A 35 0.35 -19.87 -7.53
C PHE A 35 0.96 -21.27 -7.61
N ALA A 36 2.22 -21.40 -7.22
CA ALA A 36 2.88 -22.70 -7.14
C ALA A 36 2.25 -23.61 -6.06
N ASP A 37 1.72 -23.03 -4.99
CA ASP A 37 1.00 -23.78 -3.97
C ASP A 37 -0.48 -23.91 -4.35
N GLN A 38 -0.83 -25.07 -4.90
CA GLN A 38 -2.20 -25.46 -5.25
C GLN A 38 -2.80 -26.44 -4.23
N ARG A 39 -2.12 -26.66 -3.10
CA ARG A 39 -2.53 -27.65 -2.09
C ARG A 39 -3.68 -27.10 -1.24
N THR A 40 -4.59 -28.01 -0.88
CA THR A 40 -5.64 -27.74 0.12
C THR A 40 -5.28 -28.42 1.43
N PHE A 41 -5.27 -27.67 2.53
CA PHE A 41 -5.00 -28.20 3.87
C PHE A 41 -6.08 -27.71 4.83
N PHE A 42 -6.67 -28.61 5.62
CA PHE A 42 -7.83 -28.31 6.49
C PHE A 42 -8.98 -27.56 5.80
N GLY A 43 -9.20 -27.81 4.50
CA GLY A 43 -10.24 -27.12 3.72
C GLY A 43 -9.85 -25.71 3.23
N ILE A 44 -8.62 -25.26 3.48
CA ILE A 44 -8.09 -23.99 3.01
C ILE A 44 -7.34 -24.23 1.68
N PRO A 45 -7.79 -23.68 0.54
CA PRO A 45 -7.04 -23.72 -0.71
C PRO A 45 -5.81 -22.81 -0.64
N ASN A 46 -4.78 -23.12 -1.42
CA ASN A 46 -3.50 -22.37 -1.43
C ASN A 46 -2.95 -22.19 0.00
N ALA A 47 -3.04 -23.26 0.80
CA ALA A 47 -2.99 -23.19 2.25
C ALA A 47 -1.71 -22.53 2.78
N LEU A 48 -0.56 -22.76 2.17
CA LEU A 48 0.68 -22.15 2.64
C LEU A 48 0.71 -20.64 2.35
N ASN A 49 0.13 -20.18 1.25
CA ASN A 49 -0.02 -18.74 0.99
C ASN A 49 -0.94 -18.08 2.02
N VAL A 50 -2.02 -18.75 2.41
CA VAL A 50 -2.96 -18.21 3.41
C VAL A 50 -2.37 -18.25 4.82
N ILE A 51 -1.79 -19.38 5.25
CA ILE A 51 -1.28 -19.54 6.63
C ILE A 51 -0.03 -18.69 6.87
N SER A 52 0.83 -18.51 5.87
CA SER A 52 2.03 -17.67 5.98
C SER A 52 1.74 -16.18 6.20
N ASN A 53 0.47 -15.76 6.10
CA ASN A 53 0.04 -14.41 6.41
C ASN A 53 -0.14 -14.14 7.92
N PHE A 54 -0.30 -15.19 8.73
CA PHE A 54 -0.56 -15.07 10.18
C PHE A 54 0.55 -14.30 10.95
N PRO A 55 1.85 -14.48 10.66
CA PRO A 55 2.91 -13.68 11.29
C PRO A 55 2.74 -12.16 11.11
N PHE A 56 2.23 -11.69 9.97
CA PHE A 56 2.00 -10.25 9.77
C PHE A 56 0.95 -9.69 10.75
N MET A 57 -0.10 -10.45 11.05
CA MET A 57 -1.09 -10.08 12.06
C MET A 57 -0.43 -9.92 13.43
N ILE A 58 0.39 -10.91 13.84
CA ILE A 58 1.09 -10.88 15.13
C ILE A 58 2.01 -9.65 15.22
N ILE A 59 2.88 -9.46 14.22
CA ILE A 59 3.84 -8.35 14.22
C ILE A 59 3.14 -7.00 14.15
N GLY A 60 2.09 -6.87 13.34
CA GLY A 60 1.30 -5.65 13.25
C GLY A 60 0.63 -5.29 14.57
N LEU A 61 -0.02 -6.25 15.24
CA LEU A 61 -0.67 -6.03 16.53
C LEU A 61 0.35 -5.67 17.64
N ILE A 62 1.46 -6.40 17.72
CA ILE A 62 2.54 -6.09 18.67
C ILE A 62 3.06 -4.67 18.41
N GLY A 63 3.30 -4.31 17.15
CA GLY A 63 3.78 -2.99 16.77
C GLY A 63 2.82 -1.87 17.19
N VAL A 64 1.52 -2.01 16.92
CA VAL A 64 0.50 -1.04 17.38
C VAL A 64 0.50 -0.91 18.90
N ILE A 65 0.54 -2.02 19.64
CA ILE A 65 0.57 -2.00 21.11
C ILE A 65 1.82 -1.26 21.60
N LEU A 66 2.99 -1.60 21.07
CA LEU A 66 4.27 -0.98 21.47
C LEU A 66 4.36 0.51 21.10
N CYS A 67 3.74 0.95 20.00
CA CYS A 67 3.64 2.37 19.65
C CYS A 67 2.92 3.19 20.72
N HIS A 68 1.90 2.62 21.35
CA HIS A 68 1.08 3.32 22.34
C HIS A 68 1.46 2.99 23.80
N HIS A 69 2.35 2.03 24.04
CA HIS A 69 2.74 1.59 25.37
C HIS A 69 3.95 2.37 25.89
N GLY A 70 3.75 3.25 26.89
CA GLY A 70 4.83 3.80 27.72
C GLY A 70 5.96 4.51 26.96
N ASN A 71 5.68 5.04 25.78
CA ASN A 71 6.67 5.54 24.81
C ASN A 71 7.83 4.56 24.56
N TYR A 72 7.53 3.26 24.41
CA TYR A 72 8.51 2.20 24.25
C TYR A 72 9.50 2.45 23.09
N PHE A 73 8.98 2.91 21.95
CA PHE A 73 9.80 3.26 20.78
C PHE A 73 10.50 4.63 20.88
N LYS A 74 10.34 5.36 22.00
CA LYS A 74 10.90 6.70 22.23
C LYS A 74 10.54 7.68 21.11
N LEU A 75 9.31 7.59 20.61
CA LEU A 75 8.77 8.53 19.64
C LEU A 75 8.62 9.89 20.33
N SER A 76 9.13 10.92 19.69
CA SER A 76 9.18 12.27 20.26
C SER A 76 8.15 13.19 19.62
N LEU A 77 7.80 12.91 18.36
CA LEU A 77 6.89 13.73 17.57
C LEU A 77 5.54 13.03 17.45
N GLN A 78 4.47 13.80 17.51
CA GLN A 78 3.14 13.24 17.34
C GLN A 78 3.00 12.58 15.95
N GLY A 79 3.55 13.22 14.90
CA GLY A 79 3.55 12.67 13.55
C GLY A 79 4.23 11.30 13.41
N GLU A 80 5.30 11.04 14.18
CA GLU A 80 5.95 9.72 14.20
C GLU A 80 4.98 8.65 14.72
N LEU A 81 4.25 8.96 15.81
CA LEU A 81 3.24 8.05 16.35
C LEU A 81 2.16 7.73 15.32
N TRP A 82 1.58 8.74 14.67
CA TRP A 82 0.58 8.50 13.62
C TRP A 82 1.14 7.67 12.47
N GLY A 83 2.34 7.99 11.98
CA GLY A 83 2.99 7.26 10.90
C GLY A 83 3.25 5.80 11.27
N TRP A 84 3.82 5.54 12.45
CA TRP A 84 4.10 4.18 12.91
C TRP A 84 2.83 3.38 13.20
N THR A 85 1.81 4.01 13.76
CA THR A 85 0.49 3.38 13.95
C THR A 85 -0.12 3.00 12.59
N CYS A 86 -0.12 3.90 11.60
CA CYS A 86 -0.60 3.58 10.25
C CYS A 86 0.21 2.45 9.60
N PHE A 87 1.52 2.43 9.78
CA PHE A 87 2.39 1.35 9.31
C PHE A 87 1.99 -0.01 9.89
N TYR A 88 1.94 -0.13 11.22
CA TYR A 88 1.66 -1.40 11.87
C TYR A 88 0.20 -1.86 11.70
N VAL A 89 -0.75 -0.92 11.61
CA VAL A 89 -2.13 -1.24 11.20
C VAL A 89 -2.14 -1.79 9.77
N GLY A 90 -1.39 -1.18 8.85
CA GLY A 90 -1.20 -1.68 7.49
C GLY A 90 -0.63 -3.11 7.49
N VAL A 91 0.43 -3.36 8.26
CA VAL A 91 1.04 -4.69 8.41
C VAL A 91 0.04 -5.72 8.96
N ALA A 92 -0.72 -5.38 10.00
CA ALA A 92 -1.76 -6.28 10.51
C ALA A 92 -2.84 -6.56 9.45
N ALA A 93 -3.25 -5.53 8.70
CA ALA A 93 -4.25 -5.63 7.66
C ALA A 93 -3.76 -6.44 6.42
N VAL A 94 -2.44 -6.50 6.16
CA VAL A 94 -1.87 -7.40 5.12
C VAL A 94 -2.32 -8.83 5.36
N ALA A 95 -2.32 -9.28 6.61
CA ALA A 95 -2.72 -10.65 6.91
C ALA A 95 -4.15 -10.97 6.45
N VAL A 96 -5.06 -10.00 6.61
CA VAL A 96 -6.47 -10.14 6.19
C VAL A 96 -6.59 -10.03 4.67
N GLY A 97 -6.04 -8.97 4.08
CA GLY A 97 -6.14 -8.69 2.65
C GLY A 97 -5.51 -9.78 1.80
N SER A 98 -4.31 -10.20 2.17
CA SER A 98 -3.57 -11.24 1.47
C SER A 98 -4.22 -12.61 1.62
N SER A 99 -4.68 -12.97 2.83
CA SER A 99 -5.44 -14.22 3.01
C SER A 99 -6.72 -14.23 2.17
N TYR A 100 -7.46 -13.13 2.14
CA TYR A 100 -8.69 -13.02 1.35
C TYR A 100 -8.45 -13.20 -0.16
N TYR A 101 -7.34 -12.66 -0.66
CA TYR A 101 -6.88 -12.86 -2.02
C TYR A 101 -6.46 -14.31 -2.28
N HIS A 102 -5.57 -14.89 -1.47
CA HIS A 102 -5.05 -16.24 -1.70
C HIS A 102 -6.10 -17.35 -1.52
N LEU A 103 -7.16 -17.12 -0.75
CA LEU A 103 -8.29 -18.06 -0.64
C LEU A 103 -9.01 -18.30 -1.97
N LYS A 104 -9.07 -17.30 -2.84
CA LYS A 104 -9.61 -17.43 -4.21
C LYS A 104 -9.04 -16.30 -5.06
N PRO A 105 -7.87 -16.48 -5.67
CA PRO A 105 -7.19 -15.40 -6.39
C PRO A 105 -8.03 -14.81 -7.53
N ASP A 106 -8.22 -13.49 -7.50
CA ASP A 106 -8.79 -12.71 -8.59
C ASP A 106 -8.37 -11.24 -8.48
N ASP A 107 -8.50 -10.47 -9.57
CA ASP A 107 -8.11 -9.06 -9.61
C ASP A 107 -8.89 -8.17 -8.62
N ALA A 108 -10.12 -8.55 -8.25
CA ALA A 108 -10.93 -7.75 -7.33
C ALA A 108 -10.43 -7.92 -5.89
N ARG A 109 -9.99 -9.13 -5.54
CA ARG A 109 -9.40 -9.45 -4.24
C ARG A 109 -7.96 -8.98 -4.13
N LEU A 110 -7.22 -8.95 -5.24
CA LEU A 110 -5.87 -8.39 -5.30
C LEU A 110 -5.81 -6.92 -4.88
N VAL A 111 -6.88 -6.15 -5.06
CA VAL A 111 -7.03 -4.79 -4.50
C VAL A 111 -6.84 -4.80 -2.99
N TRP A 112 -7.44 -5.78 -2.30
CA TRP A 112 -7.42 -5.89 -0.84
C TRP A 112 -6.07 -6.40 -0.32
N ASP A 113 -5.29 -7.12 -1.13
CA ASP A 113 -3.91 -7.49 -0.80
C ASP A 113 -2.96 -6.27 -0.93
N ARG A 114 -3.12 -5.48 -1.99
CA ARG A 114 -2.25 -4.31 -2.27
C ARG A 114 -2.53 -3.09 -1.40
N LEU A 115 -3.78 -2.91 -0.97
CA LEU A 115 -4.19 -1.75 -0.18
C LEU A 115 -3.44 -1.65 1.16
N PRO A 116 -3.42 -2.69 2.02
CA PRO A 116 -2.64 -2.67 3.26
C PRO A 116 -1.14 -2.46 3.05
N MET A 117 -0.56 -3.11 2.04
CA MET A 117 0.86 -2.94 1.71
C MET A 117 1.19 -1.50 1.32
N THR A 118 0.31 -0.86 0.55
CA THR A 118 0.47 0.53 0.12
C THR A 118 0.34 1.50 1.29
N ILE A 119 -0.60 1.27 2.21
CA ILE A 119 -0.72 2.04 3.45
C ILE A 119 0.57 1.92 4.27
N ALA A 120 1.10 0.70 4.44
CA ALA A 120 2.34 0.49 5.19
C ALA A 120 3.52 1.22 4.54
N PHE A 121 3.70 1.07 3.22
CA PHE A 121 4.82 1.69 2.51
C PHE A 121 4.76 3.22 2.53
N THR A 122 3.59 3.80 2.24
CA THR A 122 3.39 5.26 2.26
C THR A 122 3.54 5.85 3.66
N SER A 123 3.18 5.09 4.70
CA SER A 123 3.41 5.48 6.09
C SER A 123 4.90 5.56 6.43
N ILE A 124 5.71 4.58 6.01
CA ILE A 124 7.18 4.63 6.17
C ILE A 124 7.76 5.86 5.45
N VAL A 125 7.34 6.13 4.22
CA VAL A 125 7.81 7.31 3.47
C VAL A 125 7.48 8.60 4.23
N ALA A 126 6.28 8.70 4.80
CA ALA A 126 5.89 9.85 5.62
C ALA A 126 6.76 9.98 6.88
N ILE A 127 7.02 8.87 7.59
CA ILE A 127 7.93 8.83 8.75
C ILE A 127 9.33 9.36 8.36
N PHE A 128 9.89 8.91 7.24
CA PHE A 128 11.19 9.41 6.80
C PHE A 128 11.20 10.92 6.51
N ILE A 129 10.10 11.48 5.99
CA ILE A 129 9.98 12.93 5.80
C ILE A 129 9.93 13.65 7.16
N ILE A 130 9.20 13.09 8.13
CA ILE A 130 9.10 13.63 9.50
C ILE A 130 10.49 13.66 10.15
N GLU A 131 11.20 12.54 10.12
CA GLU A 131 12.47 12.36 10.83
C GLU A 131 13.67 13.04 10.14
N ARG A 132 13.66 13.12 8.80
CA ARG A 132 14.84 13.55 8.01
C ARG A 132 14.72 14.91 7.37
N ILE A 133 13.51 15.45 7.22
CA ILE A 133 13.27 16.69 6.49
C ILE A 133 12.66 17.76 7.40
N ASP A 134 11.44 17.54 7.87
CA ASP A 134 10.68 18.52 8.65
C ASP A 134 9.45 17.84 9.28
N GLU A 135 9.28 17.97 10.58
CA GLU A 135 8.16 17.39 11.34
C GLU A 135 6.80 17.79 10.77
N ARG A 136 6.58 19.11 10.58
CA ARG A 136 5.28 19.64 10.20
C ARG A 136 4.89 19.24 8.79
N LYS A 137 5.84 19.33 7.84
CA LYS A 137 5.62 18.90 6.46
C LYS A 137 5.43 17.40 6.36
N GLY A 138 6.17 16.62 7.15
CA GLY A 138 6.03 15.17 7.18
C GLY A 138 4.70 14.72 7.76
N MET A 139 4.21 15.36 8.84
CA MET A 139 2.88 15.06 9.37
C MET A 139 1.77 15.40 8.35
N ILE A 140 1.89 16.54 7.67
CA ILE A 140 0.95 16.93 6.61
C ILE A 140 1.04 15.98 5.41
N SER A 141 2.19 15.36 5.14
CA SER A 141 2.38 14.47 3.99
C SER A 141 1.76 13.08 4.15
N ILE A 142 1.42 12.65 5.37
CA ILE A 142 0.76 11.35 5.63
C ILE A 142 -0.53 11.23 4.80
N ILE A 143 -1.43 12.20 4.90
CA ILE A 143 -2.73 12.18 4.20
C ILE A 143 -2.57 12.13 2.67
N PRO A 144 -1.85 13.06 2.00
CA PRO A 144 -1.71 13.03 0.56
C PRO A 144 -0.97 11.77 0.07
N LEU A 145 0.02 11.26 0.80
CA LEU A 145 0.71 10.02 0.42
C LEU A 145 -0.23 8.82 0.47
N LEU A 146 -1.04 8.69 1.54
CA LEU A 146 -2.05 7.64 1.65
C LEU A 146 -3.11 7.75 0.53
N LEU A 147 -3.60 8.96 0.26
CA LEU A 147 -4.58 9.19 -0.80
C LEU A 147 -4.01 8.85 -2.17
N ILE A 148 -2.78 9.27 -2.49
CA ILE A 148 -2.10 8.91 -3.74
C ILE A 148 -1.99 7.39 -3.86
N GLY A 149 -1.62 6.70 -2.78
CA GLY A 149 -1.59 5.24 -2.72
C GLY A 149 -2.94 4.60 -3.05
N ILE A 150 -4.01 5.03 -2.37
CA ILE A 150 -5.37 4.52 -2.62
C ILE A 150 -5.82 4.81 -4.05
N ILE A 151 -5.65 6.04 -4.53
CA ILE A 151 -6.02 6.45 -5.89
C ILE A 151 -5.27 5.62 -6.93
N SER A 152 -3.99 5.31 -6.71
CA SER A 152 -3.20 4.47 -7.62
C SER A 152 -3.79 3.06 -7.77
N ILE A 153 -4.30 2.47 -6.68
CA ILE A 153 -4.92 1.14 -6.71
C ILE A 153 -6.29 1.19 -7.40
N VAL A 154 -7.07 2.25 -7.15
CA VAL A 154 -8.36 2.46 -7.81
C VAL A 154 -8.16 2.66 -9.32
N TYR A 155 -7.18 3.48 -9.70
CA TYR A 155 -6.79 3.69 -11.10
C TYR A 155 -6.35 2.38 -11.75
N TRP A 156 -5.51 1.59 -11.06
CA TRP A 156 -5.11 0.25 -11.49
C TRP A 156 -6.36 -0.59 -11.79
N ARG A 157 -7.30 -0.75 -10.85
CA ARG A 157 -8.51 -1.56 -11.03
C ARG A 157 -9.38 -1.11 -12.22
N GLN A 158 -9.53 0.20 -12.40
CA GLN A 158 -10.33 0.76 -13.50
C GLN A 158 -9.65 0.57 -14.86
N ALA A 159 -8.33 0.79 -14.93
CA ALA A 159 -7.56 0.60 -16.15
C ALA A 159 -7.65 -0.85 -16.67
N TYR A 160 -7.62 -1.86 -15.79
CA TYR A 160 -7.84 -3.26 -16.20
C TYR A 160 -9.26 -3.54 -16.64
N SER A 161 -10.24 -3.03 -15.91
CA SER A 161 -11.65 -3.24 -16.27
C SER A 161 -11.92 -2.69 -17.67
N PHE A 162 -11.30 -1.57 -18.04
CA PHE A 162 -11.39 -0.96 -19.36
C PHE A 162 -10.69 -1.78 -20.46
N VAL A 163 -9.47 -2.28 -20.20
CA VAL A 163 -8.73 -3.12 -21.17
C VAL A 163 -9.47 -4.44 -21.45
N LEU A 164 -10.07 -5.07 -20.43
CA LEU A 164 -10.86 -6.28 -20.60
C LEU A 164 -12.10 -6.04 -21.49
N LEU A 165 -12.75 -4.88 -21.36
CA LEU A 165 -13.88 -4.46 -22.19
C LEU A 165 -13.51 -4.20 -23.66
N CYS A 166 -12.26 -3.83 -23.95
CA CYS A 166 -11.79 -3.59 -25.32
C CYS A 166 -11.20 -4.84 -26.00
N THR A 167 -11.03 -5.95 -25.28
CA THR A 167 -10.40 -7.20 -25.78
C THR A 167 -11.36 -8.39 -25.90
N VAL A 168 -12.65 -8.18 -25.58
CA VAL A 168 -13.76 -9.13 -25.80
C VAL A 168 -14.67 -8.58 -26.90
#